data_AF-A0A2I0BV67-F1
#
_entry.id   AF-A0A2I0BV67-F1
#
_cell.length_a   1.000
_cell.length_b   1.000
_cell.length_c   1.000
_cell.angle_alpha   90.00
_cell.angle_beta   90.00
_cell.angle_gamma   90.00
#
_symmetry.space_group_name_H-M   'P 1'
#
loop_
_entity.id
_entity.type
_entity.pdbx_description
1 polymer ?
#
loop_
_entity_poly.entity_id
_entity_poly.type
_entity_poly.pdbx_seq_one_letter_code
_entity_poly.pdbx_strand_id
1 'polypeptide(L)'
;MKILLLCIIFLYYVNAFKNTQKDGVSLQILKKKRSNQVNFLNRKNDYNLIKNKNPSSSLKSTFDDIKKIISKQLSVEEDKIQMNSNFTKDLGADSLDLVELIMALEEKFNVTISDQDALKINTVQDAIDYIEKNNKQ
;
A
#
# COMPACT_ATOMS: atom_id res chain seq x y z
N MET A 1 12.37 -26.57 -4.46
CA MET A 1 13.04 -25.38 -3.87
C MET A 1 12.06 -24.34 -3.32
N LYS A 2 10.84 -24.16 -3.88
CA LYS A 2 9.83 -23.18 -3.37
C LYS A 2 9.33 -23.42 -1.94
N ILE A 3 9.24 -24.68 -1.49
CA ILE A 3 8.84 -25.01 -0.10
C ILE A 3 9.82 -24.44 0.93
N LEU A 4 11.11 -24.33 0.56
CA LEU A 4 12.16 -23.89 1.47
C LEU A 4 12.07 -22.38 1.72
N LEU A 5 11.70 -21.60 0.69
CA LEU A 5 11.55 -20.15 0.77
C LEU A 5 10.34 -19.76 1.64
N LEU A 6 9.21 -20.47 1.48
CA LEU A 6 8.02 -20.29 2.33
C LEU A 6 8.32 -20.63 3.80
N CYS A 7 9.16 -21.63 4.09
CA CYS A 7 9.59 -21.92 5.45
C CYS A 7 10.44 -20.80 6.05
N ILE A 8 11.33 -20.19 5.27
CA ILE A 8 12.17 -19.07 5.73
C ILE A 8 11.31 -17.84 6.03
N ILE A 9 10.35 -17.54 5.15
CA ILE A 9 9.39 -16.44 5.34
C ILE A 9 8.51 -16.71 6.57
N PHE A 10 8.00 -17.94 6.74
CA PHE A 10 7.18 -18.30 7.88
C PHE A 10 7.95 -18.22 9.22
N LEU A 11 9.21 -18.66 9.24
CA LEU A 11 10.07 -18.55 10.42
C LEU A 11 10.39 -17.10 10.77
N TYR A 12 10.58 -16.23 9.77
CA TYR A 12 10.75 -14.79 9.99
C TYR A 12 9.50 -14.16 10.62
N TYR A 13 8.30 -14.44 10.08
CA TYR A 13 7.03 -13.93 10.62
C TYR A 13 6.74 -14.41 12.05
N VAL A 14 6.95 -15.70 12.33
CA VAL A 14 6.76 -16.25 13.69
C VAL A 14 7.73 -15.64 14.70
N ASN A 15 8.97 -15.36 14.28
CA ASN A 15 9.97 -14.70 15.12
C ASN A 15 9.62 -13.22 15.37
N ALA A 16 9.14 -12.50 14.35
CA ALA A 16 8.69 -11.10 14.47
C ALA A 16 7.46 -10.98 15.39
N PHE A 17 6.52 -11.92 15.32
CA PHE A 17 5.31 -11.94 16.16
C PHE A 17 5.61 -12.21 17.65
N LYS A 18 6.60 -13.04 17.96
CA LYS A 18 7.01 -13.31 19.36
C LYS A 18 7.72 -12.14 20.02
N ASN A 19 8.22 -11.16 19.25
CA ASN A 19 9.00 -10.05 19.77
C ASN A 19 8.17 -8.83 20.21
N THR A 20 6.88 -8.78 19.88
CA THR A 20 5.97 -7.65 20.21
C THR A 20 5.08 -7.87 21.45
N GLN A 21 5.14 -9.05 22.07
CA GLN A 21 4.37 -9.35 23.29
C GLN A 21 5.17 -9.27 24.60
N LYS A 22 6.47 -8.95 24.55
CA LYS A 22 7.33 -8.88 25.74
C LYS A 22 7.32 -7.53 26.46
N ASP A 23 6.66 -6.51 25.91
CA ASP A 23 6.65 -5.18 26.49
C ASP A 23 5.32 -4.96 27.20
N GLY A 24 5.22 -5.48 28.43
CA GLY A 24 4.13 -5.16 29.33
C GLY A 24 4.19 -3.67 29.72
N VAL A 25 3.22 -2.87 29.24
CA VAL A 25 2.94 -1.52 29.75
C VAL A 25 1.44 -1.28 29.91
N SER A 26 1.11 -0.71 31.07
CA SER A 26 -0.18 -0.66 31.76
C SER A 26 -1.37 0.02 31.06
N LEU A 27 -2.55 -0.60 31.26
CA LEU A 27 -3.91 -0.14 30.95
C LEU A 27 -4.42 1.08 31.79
N GLN A 28 -3.59 2.06 32.16
CA GLN A 28 -4.00 3.16 33.06
C GLN A 28 -4.10 4.57 32.46
N ILE A 29 -4.00 4.73 31.14
CA ILE A 29 -4.23 6.05 30.51
C ILE A 29 -5.66 6.12 29.96
N LEU A 30 -6.64 6.03 30.87
CA LEU A 30 -8.04 6.34 30.60
C LEU A 30 -8.56 7.30 31.68
N LYS A 31 -9.05 8.47 31.23
CA LYS A 31 -9.72 9.59 31.94
C LYS A 31 -8.83 10.79 32.36
N LYS A 32 -8.71 11.79 31.47
CA LYS A 32 -8.54 13.20 31.88
C LYS A 32 -9.22 14.19 30.92
N LYS A 33 -10.50 14.45 31.22
CA LYS A 33 -11.28 15.71 31.15
C LYS A 33 -10.65 16.91 30.41
N ARG A 34 -11.31 17.41 29.35
CA ARG A 34 -11.51 18.85 29.16
C ARG A 34 -12.71 19.17 28.25
N SER A 35 -13.69 19.86 28.84
CA SER A 35 -14.77 20.58 28.17
C SER A 35 -14.18 21.66 27.24
N ASN A 36 -14.71 21.77 26.02
CA ASN A 36 -15.22 23.02 25.43
C ASN A 36 -15.70 22.78 24.01
N GLN A 37 -17.01 22.97 23.84
CA GLN A 37 -17.70 23.01 22.57
C GLN A 37 -17.22 24.23 21.79
N VAL A 38 -16.41 24.01 20.74
CA VAL A 38 -16.21 24.98 19.67
C VAL A 38 -16.82 24.40 18.41
N ASN A 39 -17.95 25.00 18.02
CA ASN A 39 -18.63 24.74 16.78
C ASN A 39 -17.74 25.23 15.63
N PHE A 40 -17.09 24.31 14.93
CA PHE A 40 -16.67 24.54 13.55
C PHE A 40 -17.72 23.89 12.66
N LEU A 41 -18.69 24.71 12.29
CA LEU A 41 -19.63 24.44 11.21
C LEU A 41 -18.85 24.04 9.94
N ASN A 42 -19.38 23.00 9.28
CA ASN A 42 -19.37 22.82 7.83
C ASN A 42 -18.12 22.21 7.18
N ARG A 43 -17.96 20.88 7.33
CA ARG A 43 -17.26 20.04 6.34
C ARG A 43 -18.15 18.89 5.86
N LYS A 44 -19.37 19.23 5.42
CA LYS A 44 -20.30 18.26 4.80
C LYS A 44 -20.48 18.41 3.29
N ASN A 45 -19.56 19.09 2.61
CA ASN A 45 -19.70 19.40 1.18
C ASN A 45 -18.60 18.84 0.26
N ASP A 46 -17.65 18.03 0.75
CA ASP A 46 -16.53 17.56 -0.09
C ASP A 46 -16.75 16.15 -0.71
N TYR A 47 -17.94 15.58 -0.56
CA TYR A 47 -18.29 14.26 -1.13
C TYR A 47 -19.03 14.32 -2.48
N ASN A 48 -19.14 15.51 -3.09
CA ASN A 48 -19.92 15.73 -4.32
C ASN A 48 -19.10 16.30 -5.50
N LEU A 49 -17.78 16.07 -5.58
CA LEU A 49 -16.97 16.50 -6.75
C LEU A 49 -16.29 15.37 -7.56
N ILE A 50 -16.65 14.10 -7.36
CA ILE A 50 -16.13 13.00 -8.21
C ILE A 50 -17.27 12.10 -8.69
N LYS A 51 -18.32 12.71 -9.24
CA LYS A 51 -19.26 12.03 -10.14
C LYS A 51 -19.36 12.84 -11.43
N ASN A 52 -18.37 12.70 -12.30
CA ASN A 52 -18.59 12.90 -13.73
C ASN A 52 -17.75 11.88 -14.52
N LYS A 53 -18.45 11.00 -15.24
CA LYS A 53 -17.87 9.97 -16.11
C LYS A 53 -17.10 10.64 -17.24
N ASN A 54 -15.81 10.34 -17.35
CA ASN A 54 -15.05 10.41 -18.60
C ASN A 54 -14.23 9.11 -18.71
N PRO A 55 -14.15 8.44 -19.87
CA PRO A 55 -13.41 7.17 -20.02
C PRO A 55 -11.89 7.29 -19.80
N SER A 56 -11.39 8.50 -19.54
CA SER A 56 -10.02 8.84 -19.17
C SER A 56 -9.76 8.88 -17.65
N SER A 57 -10.71 8.40 -16.83
CA SER A 57 -10.67 8.48 -15.37
C SER A 57 -10.17 7.22 -14.63
N SER A 58 -10.02 6.08 -15.31
CA SER A 58 -9.58 4.82 -14.66
C SER A 58 -8.10 4.83 -14.28
N LEU A 59 -7.26 5.33 -15.19
CA LEU A 59 -5.80 5.40 -15.00
C LEU A 59 -5.44 6.31 -13.83
N LYS A 60 -6.15 7.45 -13.71
CA LYS A 60 -5.89 8.42 -12.65
C LYS A 60 -6.26 7.86 -11.27
N SER A 61 -7.36 7.10 -11.16
CA SER A 61 -7.73 6.46 -9.89
C SER A 61 -6.80 5.30 -9.51
N THR A 62 -6.40 4.47 -10.47
CA THR A 62 -5.50 3.33 -10.24
C THR A 62 -4.12 3.82 -9.81
N PHE A 63 -3.59 4.84 -10.50
CA PHE A 63 -2.33 5.47 -10.12
C PHE A 63 -2.38 6.03 -8.70
N ASP A 64 -3.41 6.82 -8.35
CA ASP A 64 -3.54 7.44 -7.03
C ASP A 64 -3.62 6.38 -5.90
N ASP A 65 -4.25 5.23 -6.14
CA ASP A 65 -4.31 4.13 -5.17
C ASP A 65 -2.97 3.39 -5.04
N ILE A 66 -2.31 3.08 -6.15
CA ILE A 66 -0.97 2.46 -6.16
C ILE A 66 0.05 3.38 -5.47
N LYS A 67 -0.03 4.68 -5.75
CA LYS A 67 0.83 5.72 -5.16
C LYS A 67 0.76 5.74 -3.64
N LYS A 68 -0.43 5.64 -3.05
CA LYS A 68 -0.62 5.55 -1.60
C LYS A 68 -0.01 4.28 -1.00
N ILE A 69 -0.13 3.15 -1.71
CA ILE A 69 0.45 1.87 -1.26
C ILE A 69 1.97 1.99 -1.25
N ILE A 70 2.57 2.48 -2.35
CA ILE A 70 4.02 2.70 -2.45
C ILE A 70 4.48 3.66 -1.34
N SER A 71 3.80 4.78 -1.14
CA SER A 71 4.16 5.75 -0.10
C SER A 71 4.14 5.13 1.30
N LYS A 72 3.12 4.34 1.61
CA LYS A 72 3.00 3.63 2.88
C LYS A 72 4.08 2.57 3.07
N GLN A 73 4.35 1.78 2.02
CA GLN A 73 5.23 0.62 2.10
C GLN A 73 6.70 1.03 2.12
N LEU A 74 7.10 1.95 1.24
CA LEU A 74 8.48 2.39 1.09
C LEU A 74 8.81 3.63 1.95
N SER A 75 7.83 4.17 2.69
CA SER A 75 7.98 5.40 3.47
C SER A 75 8.49 6.59 2.65
N VAL A 76 8.08 6.66 1.38
CA VAL A 76 8.44 7.75 0.45
C VAL A 76 7.28 8.74 0.31
N GLU A 77 7.60 10.01 0.12
CA GLU A 77 6.57 11.04 -0.13
C GLU A 77 5.89 10.78 -1.48
N GLU A 78 4.56 10.91 -1.53
CA GLU A 78 3.81 10.71 -2.78
C GLU A 78 4.35 11.59 -3.91
N ASP A 79 4.77 12.83 -3.64
CA ASP A 79 5.26 13.75 -4.67
C ASP A 79 6.53 13.27 -5.39
N LYS A 80 7.27 12.32 -4.82
CA LYS A 80 8.46 11.70 -5.44
C LYS A 80 8.12 10.51 -6.33
N ILE A 81 6.88 10.02 -6.27
CA ILE A 81 6.44 8.84 -7.04
C ILE A 81 5.91 9.30 -8.40
N GLN A 82 6.62 8.92 -9.45
CA GLN A 82 6.25 9.17 -10.85
C GLN A 82 5.91 7.85 -11.55
N MET A 83 5.18 7.91 -12.67
CA MET A 83 4.81 6.72 -13.44
C MET A 83 6.04 5.92 -13.91
N ASN A 84 7.11 6.61 -14.30
CA ASN A 84 8.35 5.99 -14.74
C ASN A 84 9.33 5.65 -13.60
N SER A 85 8.98 5.94 -12.34
CA SER A 85 9.85 5.64 -11.20
C SER A 85 10.09 4.13 -11.11
N ASN A 86 11.36 3.74 -11.08
CA ASN A 86 11.78 2.38 -10.83
C ASN A 86 11.79 2.12 -9.32
N PHE A 87 11.19 1.01 -8.90
CA PHE A 87 11.05 0.69 -7.47
C PHE A 87 12.41 0.58 -6.76
N THR A 88 13.42 0.00 -7.41
CA THR A 88 14.74 -0.19 -6.81
C THR A 88 15.64 1.03 -7.00
N LYS A 89 15.75 1.53 -8.23
CA LYS A 89 16.72 2.58 -8.60
C LYS A 89 16.30 3.97 -8.10
N ASP A 90 15.01 4.26 -8.13
CA ASP A 90 14.51 5.61 -7.84
C ASP A 90 13.84 5.69 -6.46
N LEU A 91 13.12 4.63 -6.07
CA LEU A 91 12.39 4.59 -4.79
C LEU A 91 13.13 3.82 -3.68
N GLY A 92 14.26 3.19 -4.00
CA GLY A 92 15.13 2.55 -3.01
C GLY A 92 14.54 1.29 -2.37
N ALA A 93 13.54 0.67 -2.98
CA ALA A 93 12.97 -0.58 -2.49
C ALA A 93 14.01 -1.71 -2.54
N ASP A 94 14.15 -2.44 -1.44
CA ASP A 94 14.91 -3.68 -1.42
C ASP A 94 14.07 -4.89 -1.88
N SER A 95 14.66 -6.09 -1.86
CA SER A 95 13.95 -7.30 -2.29
C SER A 95 12.77 -7.68 -1.39
N LEU A 96 12.81 -7.34 -0.09
CA LEU A 96 11.71 -7.60 0.84
C LEU A 96 10.59 -6.58 0.63
N ASP A 97 10.94 -5.31 0.48
CA ASP A 97 10.00 -4.23 0.17
C ASP A 97 9.18 -4.54 -1.08
N LEU A 98 9.83 -5.08 -2.13
CA LEU A 98 9.15 -5.49 -3.35
C LEU A 98 8.15 -6.63 -3.11
N VAL A 99 8.49 -7.62 -2.27
CA VAL A 99 7.58 -8.71 -1.92
C VAL A 99 6.36 -8.16 -1.18
N GLU A 100 6.56 -7.31 -0.19
CA GLU A 100 5.48 -6.70 0.59
C GLU A 100 4.61 -5.77 -0.27
N LEU A 101 5.22 -4.99 -1.17
CA LEU A 101 4.51 -4.15 -2.13
C LEU A 101 3.62 -4.98 -3.05
N ILE A 102 4.14 -6.06 -3.63
CA ILE A 102 3.38 -6.95 -4.52
C ILE A 102 2.19 -7.55 -3.77
N MET A 103 2.39 -8.04 -2.55
CA MET A 103 1.30 -8.57 -1.72
C MET A 103 0.22 -7.52 -1.41
N ALA A 104 0.62 -6.27 -1.12
CA ALA A 104 -0.31 -5.18 -0.87
C ALA A 104 -1.13 -4.80 -2.12
N LEU A 105 -0.52 -4.88 -3.31
CA LEU A 105 -1.21 -4.67 -4.58
C LEU A 105 -2.20 -5.80 -4.87
N GLU A 106 -1.81 -7.06 -4.67
CA GLU A 106 -2.69 -8.22 -4.79
C GLU A 106 -3.92 -8.10 -3.90
N GLU A 107 -3.73 -7.77 -2.61
CA GLU A 107 -4.83 -7.60 -1.66
C GLU A 107 -5.74 -6.43 -2.03
N LYS A 108 -5.17 -5.28 -2.40
CA LYS A 108 -5.95 -4.06 -2.72
C LYS A 108 -6.84 -4.26 -3.95
N PHE A 109 -6.28 -4.89 -5.00
CA PHE A 109 -6.95 -5.01 -6.29
C PHE A 109 -7.59 -6.40 -6.50
N ASN A 110 -7.46 -7.29 -5.52
CA ASN A 110 -7.95 -8.66 -5.57
C ASN A 110 -7.46 -9.40 -6.84
N VAL A 111 -6.18 -9.24 -7.13
CA VAL A 111 -5.47 -9.89 -8.25
C VAL A 111 -4.45 -10.88 -7.72
N THR A 112 -3.98 -11.78 -8.58
CA THR A 112 -2.87 -12.70 -8.28
C THR A 112 -1.76 -12.47 -9.29
N ILE A 113 -0.59 -12.10 -8.79
CA ILE A 113 0.61 -11.82 -9.57
C ILE A 113 1.53 -13.02 -9.47
N SER A 114 1.78 -13.68 -10.59
CA SER A 114 2.72 -14.82 -10.60
C SER A 114 4.16 -14.37 -10.34
N ASP A 115 5.00 -15.24 -9.78
CA ASP A 115 6.44 -14.95 -9.59
C ASP A 115 7.10 -14.41 -10.88
N GLN A 116 6.72 -14.96 -12.03
CA GLN A 116 7.28 -14.57 -13.33
C GLN A 116 6.84 -13.18 -13.79
N ASP A 117 5.64 -12.76 -13.41
CA ASP A 117 5.12 -11.44 -13.76
C ASP A 117 5.59 -10.38 -12.76
N ALA A 118 5.73 -10.73 -11.49
CA ALA A 118 6.33 -9.86 -10.48
C ALA A 118 7.75 -9.44 -10.89
N LEU A 119 8.55 -10.35 -11.46
CA LEU A 119 9.90 -10.03 -11.98
C LEU A 119 9.90 -9.03 -13.15
N LYS A 120 8.76 -8.86 -13.84
CA LYS A 120 8.63 -7.90 -14.95
C LYS A 120 8.15 -6.53 -14.46
N ILE A 121 7.59 -6.44 -13.26
CA ILE A 121 7.09 -5.20 -12.65
C ILE A 121 8.27 -4.47 -12.02
N ASN A 122 8.87 -3.54 -12.77
CA ASN A 122 10.06 -2.80 -12.33
C ASN A 122 9.76 -1.32 -12.07
N THR A 123 8.70 -0.79 -12.68
CA THR A 123 8.28 0.60 -12.57
C THR A 123 6.83 0.72 -12.10
N VAL A 124 6.46 1.91 -11.63
CA VAL A 124 5.08 2.20 -11.23
C VAL A 124 4.10 2.00 -12.41
N GLN A 125 4.50 2.37 -13.62
CA GLN A 125 3.71 2.13 -14.84
C GLN A 125 3.46 0.64 -15.08
N ASP A 126 4.48 -0.21 -14.92
CA ASP A 126 4.32 -1.66 -15.11
C ASP A 126 3.27 -2.24 -14.15
N ALA A 127 3.24 -1.76 -12.90
CA ALA A 127 2.25 -2.17 -11.91
C ALA A 127 0.84 -1.72 -12.29
N ILE A 128 0.67 -0.46 -12.72
CA ILE A 128 -0.62 0.06 -13.21
C ILE A 128 -1.11 -0.78 -14.39
N ASP A 129 -0.26 -1.00 -15.39
CA ASP A 129 -0.60 -1.72 -16.61
C ASP A 129 -1.02 -3.16 -16.30
N TYR A 130 -0.31 -3.81 -15.38
CA TYR A 130 -0.66 -5.16 -14.93
C TYR A 130 -2.05 -5.18 -14.27
N ILE A 131 -2.30 -4.27 -13.34
CA ILE A 131 -3.56 -4.20 -12.60
C ILE A 131 -4.73 -3.87 -13.54
N GLU A 132 -4.57 -2.89 -14.43
CA GLU A 132 -5.63 -2.52 -15.37
C GLU A 132 -5.94 -3.63 -16.37
N LYS A 133 -4.93 -4.41 -16.78
CA LYS A 133 -5.14 -5.57 -17.67
C LYS A 133 -5.97 -6.65 -16.98
N ASN A 134 -5.81 -6.86 -15.68
CA ASN A 134 -6.55 -7.87 -14.92
C ASN A 134 -7.93 -7.39 -14.45
N ASN A 135 -8.13 -6.09 -14.26
CA ASN A 135 -9.44 -5.51 -13.89
C ASN A 135 -10.47 -5.44 -15.03
N LYS A 136 -10.05 -5.72 -16.28
CA LYS A 136 -10.94 -5.71 -17.46
C LYS A 136 -11.54 -7.09 -17.80
N GLN A 137 -11.43 -8.07 -16.89
CA GLN A 137 -11.99 -9.41 -17.06
C GLN A 137 -13.34 -9.58 -16.38
#